data_AF-E9G1V8-F1
#
_entry.id   AF-E9G1V8-F1
#
_cell.length_a   1.000
_cell.length_b   1.000
_cell.length_c   1.000
_cell.angle_alpha   90.00
_cell.angle_beta   90.00
_cell.angle_gamma   90.00
#
_symmetry.space_group_name_H-M   'P 1'
#
loop_
_entity.id
_entity.type
_entity.pdbx_description
1 polymer ?
#
loop_
_entity_poly.entity_id
_entity_poly.type
_entity_poly.pdbx_seq_one_letter_code
_entity_poly.pdbx_strand_id
1 'polypeptide(L)'
;MRTQGYTQLKMFQKSDEFFNSLGLIPMPEEFWAKSLIVKPKDREVVCHATAWDFCNGKDLRIKQCTEVNMRDFITVHHEMGHIQYYLQYKDLPHIYREGANPGFHEAVGDTLALSVQTPKHLKEIGLLDQATQIDDYETSINFLMAIALKKVASLPFAYIIDKYRWAIFDGSVDPSQYNSYWWKLRKEYQGIKPPVERSEENFDPGTIYHVASHVDCSRYFAAIIIQFQFHRSLCKEVDQ
;
A
#
# COMPACT_ATOMS: atom_id res chain seq x y z
N MET A 1 12.07 -10.73 -13.33
CA MET A 1 12.59 -10.67 -11.94
C MET A 1 13.35 -11.94 -11.54
N ARG A 2 12.70 -13.09 -11.27
CA ARG A 2 13.38 -14.31 -10.80
C ARG A 2 14.46 -14.81 -11.77
N THR A 3 14.15 -14.85 -13.05
CA THR A 3 15.09 -15.19 -14.14
C THR A 3 16.30 -14.26 -14.23
N GLN A 4 16.17 -13.02 -13.74
CA GLN A 4 17.22 -12.01 -13.72
C GLN A 4 17.94 -11.93 -12.37
N GLY A 5 17.76 -12.93 -11.50
CA GLY A 5 18.44 -13.01 -10.20
C GLY A 5 18.03 -11.92 -9.21
N TYR A 6 16.79 -11.42 -9.26
CA TYR A 6 16.30 -10.50 -8.24
C TYR A 6 16.24 -11.17 -6.86
N THR A 7 16.73 -10.45 -5.86
CA THR A 7 16.58 -10.76 -4.43
C THR A 7 15.65 -9.74 -3.79
N GLN A 8 15.17 -10.02 -2.57
CA GLN A 8 14.41 -9.06 -1.77
C GLN A 8 15.22 -7.76 -1.59
N LEU A 9 16.51 -7.89 -1.23
CA LEU A 9 17.39 -6.72 -1.09
C LEU A 9 17.46 -5.90 -2.38
N LYS A 10 17.59 -6.53 -3.55
CA LYS A 10 17.61 -5.84 -4.84
C LYS A 10 16.30 -5.09 -5.13
N MET A 11 15.16 -5.60 -4.67
CA MET A 11 13.87 -4.91 -4.81
C MET A 11 13.84 -3.61 -4.00
N PHE A 12 14.33 -3.64 -2.76
CA PHE A 12 14.45 -2.44 -1.92
C PHE A 12 15.49 -1.47 -2.47
N GLN A 13 16.64 -1.95 -2.95
CA GLN A 13 17.66 -1.10 -3.57
C GLN A 13 17.14 -0.39 -4.83
N LYS A 14 16.39 -1.10 -5.68
CA LYS A 14 15.75 -0.49 -6.85
C LYS A 14 14.71 0.57 -6.46
N SER A 15 14.04 0.36 -5.34
CA SER A 15 13.12 1.36 -4.81
C SER A 15 13.88 2.57 -4.28
N ASP A 16 14.94 2.39 -3.49
CA ASP A 16 15.82 3.50 -3.04
C ASP A 16 16.39 4.30 -4.22
N GLU A 17 16.89 3.62 -5.26
CA GLU A 17 17.34 4.25 -6.51
C GLU A 17 16.25 5.10 -7.16
N PHE A 18 15.00 4.63 -7.16
CA PHE A 18 13.86 5.38 -7.70
C PHE A 18 13.57 6.65 -6.87
N PHE A 19 13.59 6.57 -5.55
CA PHE A 19 13.39 7.76 -4.71
C PHE A 19 14.56 8.76 -4.86
N ASN A 20 15.79 8.25 -4.93
CA ASN A 20 16.99 9.08 -5.13
C ASN A 20 16.98 9.79 -6.50
N SER A 21 16.43 9.17 -7.56
CA SER A 21 16.33 9.81 -8.88
C SER A 21 15.36 11.01 -8.88
N LEU A 22 14.45 11.08 -7.91
CA LEU A 22 13.55 12.21 -7.67
C LEU A 22 14.17 13.28 -6.75
N GLY A 23 15.44 13.11 -6.34
CA GLY A 23 16.12 14.01 -5.41
C GLY A 23 15.69 13.83 -3.94
N LEU A 24 15.05 12.72 -3.60
CA LEU A 24 14.68 12.39 -2.22
C LEU A 24 15.86 11.77 -1.46
N ILE A 25 15.67 11.55 -0.16
CA ILE A 25 16.74 11.23 0.78
C ILE A 25 17.09 9.74 0.66
N PRO A 26 18.36 9.33 0.41
CA PRO A 26 18.73 7.92 0.37
C PRO A 26 18.47 7.23 1.71
N MET A 27 18.10 5.95 1.68
CA MET A 27 17.87 5.18 2.89
C MET A 27 19.13 5.11 3.77
N PRO A 28 19.03 5.43 5.08
CA PRO A 28 20.18 5.44 5.99
C PRO A 28 20.74 4.03 6.22
N GLU A 29 22.01 3.92 6.60
CA GLU A 29 22.65 2.61 6.86
C GLU A 29 21.89 1.78 7.91
N GLU A 30 21.34 2.43 8.94
CA GLU A 30 20.55 1.76 9.98
C GLU A 30 19.30 1.08 9.42
N PHE A 31 18.66 1.66 8.40
CA PHE A 31 17.49 1.07 7.75
C PHE A 31 17.85 -0.28 7.13
N TRP A 32 18.97 -0.35 6.40
CA TRP A 32 19.43 -1.59 5.76
C TRP A 32 19.86 -2.64 6.77
N ALA A 33 20.54 -2.21 7.84
CA ALA A 33 21.05 -3.11 8.87
C ALA A 33 19.94 -3.72 9.75
N LYS A 34 18.84 -2.99 9.97
CA LYS A 34 17.84 -3.33 11.00
C LYS A 34 16.46 -3.73 10.45
N SER A 35 16.15 -3.46 9.19
CA SER A 35 14.86 -3.83 8.59
C SER A 35 14.70 -5.34 8.39
N LEU A 36 13.48 -5.83 8.55
CA LEU A 36 13.12 -7.22 8.24
C LEU A 36 12.50 -7.25 6.85
N ILE A 37 13.32 -7.54 5.85
CA ILE A 37 12.89 -7.61 4.44
C ILE A 37 12.74 -9.04 3.92
N VAL A 38 13.17 -10.04 4.71
CA VAL A 38 13.02 -11.48 4.43
C VAL A 38 12.38 -12.15 5.63
N LYS A 39 11.43 -13.08 5.40
CA LYS A 39 10.83 -13.86 6.48
C LYS A 39 11.92 -14.71 7.18
N PRO A 40 12.12 -14.54 8.51
CA PRO A 40 13.04 -15.38 9.26
C PRO A 40 12.57 -16.84 9.29
N LYS A 41 13.51 -17.78 9.37
CA LYS A 41 13.22 -19.23 9.46
C LYS A 41 13.17 -19.74 10.90
N ASP A 42 13.73 -18.97 11.82
CA ASP A 42 13.96 -19.31 13.23
C ASP A 42 12.85 -18.84 14.17
N ARG A 43 11.92 -17.99 13.69
CA ARG A 43 10.86 -17.40 14.51
C ARG A 43 9.62 -17.03 13.71
N GLU A 44 8.48 -17.02 14.40
CA GLU A 44 7.24 -16.48 13.86
C GLU A 44 7.25 -14.95 13.86
N VAL A 45 6.69 -14.36 12.81
CA VAL A 45 6.59 -12.90 12.66
C VAL A 45 5.28 -12.52 11.97
N VAL A 46 4.79 -11.31 12.29
CA VAL A 46 3.67 -10.72 11.56
C VAL A 46 4.16 -10.29 10.17
N CYS A 47 3.69 -10.96 9.12
CA CYS A 47 4.18 -10.73 7.75
C CYS A 47 3.55 -9.54 7.01
N HIS A 48 2.45 -8.97 7.52
CA HIS A 48 1.84 -7.79 6.91
C HIS A 48 2.87 -6.65 6.83
N ALA A 49 3.03 -6.06 5.64
CA ALA A 49 4.00 -5.01 5.40
C ALA A 49 3.66 -3.78 6.26
N THR A 50 4.69 -3.16 6.83
CA THR A 50 4.57 -1.99 7.71
C THR A 50 5.90 -1.23 7.72
N ALA A 51 5.83 0.09 7.73
CA ALA A 51 6.95 0.99 7.92
C ALA A 51 6.91 1.63 9.32
N TRP A 52 8.07 1.79 9.95
CA TRP A 52 8.21 2.15 11.36
C TRP A 52 9.16 3.32 11.55
N ASP A 53 8.72 4.34 12.28
CA ASP A 53 9.55 5.41 12.84
C ASP A 53 9.76 5.19 14.34
N PHE A 54 11.01 5.06 14.79
CA PHE A 54 11.37 4.91 16.19
C PHE A 54 11.48 6.25 16.93
N CYS A 55 11.01 7.33 16.32
CA CYS A 55 10.81 8.67 16.89
C CYS A 55 12.09 9.39 17.34
N ASN A 56 13.27 8.85 17.02
CA ASN A 56 14.57 9.43 17.38
C ASN A 56 15.24 10.18 16.21
N GLY A 57 14.57 10.26 15.05
CA GLY A 57 15.06 10.93 13.85
C GLY A 57 16.22 10.22 13.13
N LYS A 58 16.51 8.97 13.49
CA LYS A 58 17.62 8.17 12.93
C LYS A 58 17.19 6.76 12.52
N ASP A 59 16.43 6.09 13.39
CA ASP A 59 16.09 4.68 13.25
C ASP A 59 14.71 4.52 12.62
N LEU A 60 14.71 4.14 11.34
CA LEU A 60 13.53 3.89 10.52
C LEU A 60 13.65 2.50 9.93
N ARG A 61 12.55 1.74 9.89
CA ARG A 61 12.60 0.33 9.46
C ARG A 61 11.37 -0.10 8.70
N ILE A 62 11.53 -1.07 7.81
CA ILE A 62 10.42 -1.83 7.23
C ILE A 62 10.41 -3.25 7.81
N LYS A 63 9.20 -3.78 8.02
CA LYS A 63 8.96 -5.19 8.34
C LYS A 63 8.01 -5.78 7.30
N GLN A 64 8.56 -6.51 6.34
CA GLN A 64 7.83 -7.17 5.25
C GLN A 64 8.44 -8.56 4.97
N CYS A 65 7.58 -9.58 4.89
CA CYS A 65 7.97 -10.91 4.42
C CYS A 65 8.03 -10.95 2.88
N THR A 66 9.03 -10.28 2.30
CA THR A 66 9.07 -9.98 0.87
C THR A 66 9.30 -11.23 0.01
N GLU A 67 8.45 -11.42 -0.98
CA GLU A 67 8.61 -12.40 -2.04
C GLU A 67 9.09 -11.74 -3.34
N VAL A 68 9.91 -12.46 -4.12
CA VAL A 68 10.37 -11.95 -5.41
C VAL A 68 9.27 -12.10 -6.47
N ASN A 69 8.39 -11.11 -6.53
CA ASN A 69 7.29 -10.99 -7.48
C ASN A 69 6.92 -9.49 -7.69
N MET A 70 6.09 -9.21 -8.70
CA MET A 70 5.70 -7.82 -9.05
C MET A 70 4.77 -7.17 -8.00
N ARG A 71 3.94 -7.95 -7.32
CA ARG A 71 3.04 -7.43 -6.26
C ARG A 71 3.87 -6.86 -5.12
N ASP A 72 4.80 -7.64 -4.60
CA ASP A 72 5.69 -7.24 -3.52
C ASP A 72 6.66 -6.13 -3.95
N PHE A 73 7.07 -6.09 -5.23
CA PHE A 73 7.87 -4.97 -5.76
C PHE A 73 7.14 -3.63 -5.64
N ILE A 74 5.84 -3.62 -5.94
CA ILE A 74 4.98 -2.44 -5.75
C ILE A 74 4.82 -2.13 -4.26
N THR A 75 4.58 -3.15 -3.42
CA THR A 75 4.46 -2.97 -1.96
C THR A 75 5.74 -2.38 -1.37
N VAL A 76 6.93 -2.81 -1.81
CA VAL A 76 8.20 -2.23 -1.36
C VAL A 76 8.25 -0.72 -1.63
N HIS A 77 7.81 -0.26 -2.81
CA HIS A 77 7.76 1.17 -3.12
C HIS A 77 6.74 1.92 -2.27
N HIS A 78 5.59 1.30 -1.99
CA HIS A 78 4.60 1.85 -1.07
C HIS A 78 5.20 2.06 0.33
N GLU A 79 5.79 1.01 0.92
CA GLU A 79 6.37 1.07 2.27
C GLU A 79 7.57 2.02 2.34
N MET A 80 8.41 2.06 1.31
CA MET A 80 9.51 3.02 1.25
C MET A 80 9.03 4.47 1.10
N GLY A 81 7.83 4.69 0.56
CA GLY A 81 7.18 6.00 0.57
C GLY A 81 6.86 6.49 1.99
N HIS A 82 6.42 5.58 2.88
CA HIS A 82 6.25 5.90 4.30
C HIS A 82 7.58 6.28 4.95
N ILE A 83 8.66 5.52 4.66
CA ILE A 83 10.01 5.83 5.18
C ILE A 83 10.50 7.19 4.67
N GLN A 84 10.26 7.51 3.40
CA GLN A 84 10.57 8.84 2.88
C GLN A 84 9.79 9.92 3.60
N TYR A 85 8.50 9.70 3.84
CA TYR A 85 7.72 10.64 4.64
C TYR A 85 8.42 10.84 6.00
N TYR A 86 8.79 9.76 6.73
CA TYR A 86 9.58 9.78 7.99
C TYR A 86 10.85 10.61 7.91
N LEU A 87 11.62 10.45 6.83
CA LEU A 87 12.85 11.22 6.65
C LEU A 87 12.58 12.73 6.47
N GLN A 88 11.51 13.13 5.79
CA GLN A 88 11.24 14.54 5.46
C GLN A 88 10.83 15.39 6.67
N TYR A 89 10.07 14.81 7.60
CA TYR A 89 9.56 15.50 8.78
C TYR A 89 10.22 15.11 10.10
N LYS A 90 11.32 14.35 10.06
CA LYS A 90 12.07 13.90 11.26
C LYS A 90 12.53 15.03 12.18
N ASP A 91 12.70 16.25 11.66
CA ASP A 91 13.19 17.41 12.41
C ASP A 91 12.05 18.28 12.98
N LEU A 92 10.79 17.97 12.68
CA LEU A 92 9.64 18.61 13.31
C LEU A 92 9.54 18.23 14.81
N PRO A 93 8.88 19.05 15.64
CA PRO A 93 8.49 18.64 16.99
C PRO A 93 7.72 17.33 16.95
N HIS A 94 7.93 16.46 17.93
CA HIS A 94 7.40 15.08 17.94
C HIS A 94 5.88 15.01 17.65
N ILE A 95 5.11 15.94 18.21
CA ILE A 95 3.64 16.02 18.02
C ILE A 95 3.20 16.33 16.58
N TYR A 96 4.10 16.79 15.71
CA TYR A 96 3.84 17.13 14.31
C TYR A 96 4.48 16.12 13.34
N ARG A 97 5.01 15.00 13.85
CA ARG A 97 5.57 13.92 13.03
C ARG A 97 4.48 12.93 12.59
N GLU A 98 3.39 13.47 12.03
CA GLU A 98 2.35 12.69 11.35
C GLU A 98 1.99 13.31 9.99
N GLY A 99 1.44 12.51 9.07
CA GLY A 99 0.94 13.04 7.81
C GLY A 99 -0.13 14.09 8.06
N ALA A 100 -0.36 15.01 7.11
CA ALA A 100 -1.37 16.06 7.26
C ALA A 100 -2.76 15.51 7.63
N ASN A 101 -3.05 14.29 7.17
CA ASN A 101 -4.02 13.36 7.73
C ASN A 101 -3.56 11.92 7.40
N PRO A 102 -4.17 10.86 7.98
CA PRO A 102 -3.77 9.48 7.71
C PRO A 102 -3.81 9.10 6.21
N GLY A 103 -4.72 9.69 5.43
CA GLY A 103 -4.80 9.47 3.99
C GLY A 103 -3.62 10.03 3.20
N PHE A 104 -2.96 11.10 3.67
CA PHE A 104 -1.73 11.62 3.05
C PHE A 104 -0.59 10.61 3.17
N HIS A 105 -0.46 9.98 4.35
CA HIS A 105 0.61 9.04 4.62
C HIS A 105 0.55 7.86 3.64
N GLU A 106 -0.63 7.25 3.51
CA GLU A 106 -0.91 6.18 2.56
C GLU A 106 -0.81 6.63 1.09
N ALA A 107 -1.18 7.88 0.77
CA ALA A 107 -1.17 8.38 -0.60
C ALA A 107 0.25 8.57 -1.16
N VAL A 108 1.21 9.03 -0.35
CA VAL A 108 2.58 9.32 -0.84
C VAL A 108 3.25 8.08 -1.42
N GLY A 109 3.24 6.97 -0.67
CA GLY A 109 3.80 5.71 -1.16
C GLY A 109 3.07 5.19 -2.40
N ASP A 110 1.74 5.29 -2.41
CA ASP A 110 0.93 4.85 -3.54
C ASP A 110 1.15 5.69 -4.81
N THR A 111 1.30 7.01 -4.70
CA THR A 111 1.56 7.89 -5.84
C THR A 111 2.84 7.51 -6.58
N LEU A 112 3.89 7.17 -5.84
CA LEU A 112 5.18 6.81 -6.41
C LEU A 112 5.13 5.39 -6.99
N ALA A 113 4.44 4.48 -6.30
CA ALA A 113 4.16 3.14 -6.82
C ALA A 113 3.35 3.17 -8.13
N LEU A 114 2.50 4.17 -8.39
CA LEU A 114 1.81 4.36 -9.67
C LEU A 114 2.80 4.56 -10.83
N SER A 115 3.85 5.36 -10.64
CA SER A 115 4.88 5.62 -11.65
C SER A 115 5.73 4.37 -11.92
N VAL A 116 6.06 3.63 -10.86
CA VAL A 116 6.92 2.43 -10.92
C VAL A 116 6.27 1.28 -11.68
N GLN A 117 4.95 1.13 -11.60
CA GLN A 117 4.24 0.05 -12.28
C GLN A 117 3.91 0.35 -13.75
N THR A 118 4.30 1.52 -14.29
CA THR A 118 4.05 1.86 -15.70
C THR A 118 4.89 0.96 -16.63
N PRO A 119 4.35 0.54 -17.80
CA PRO A 119 5.11 -0.22 -18.77
C PRO A 119 6.40 0.47 -19.22
N LYS A 120 6.37 1.80 -19.33
CA LYS A 120 7.54 2.64 -19.62
C LYS A 120 8.64 2.46 -18.58
N HIS A 121 8.32 2.65 -17.29
CA HIS A 121 9.31 2.46 -16.23
C HIS A 121 9.82 1.01 -16.17
N LEU A 122 8.93 0.03 -16.33
CA LEU A 122 9.32 -1.39 -16.32
C LEU A 122 10.29 -1.75 -17.45
N LYS A 123 10.19 -1.09 -18.62
CA LYS A 123 11.21 -1.19 -19.67
C LYS A 123 12.53 -0.55 -19.25
N GLU A 124 12.50 0.66 -18.69
CA GLU A 124 13.70 1.37 -18.26
C GLU A 124 14.53 0.54 -17.25
N ILE A 125 13.87 -0.16 -16.33
CA ILE A 125 14.54 -1.04 -15.36
C ILE A 125 14.74 -2.49 -15.83
N GLY A 126 14.42 -2.78 -17.10
CA GLY A 126 14.64 -4.07 -17.74
C GLY A 126 13.73 -5.20 -17.27
N LEU A 127 12.61 -4.90 -16.61
CA LEU A 127 11.60 -5.88 -16.17
C LEU A 127 10.52 -6.17 -17.22
N LEU A 128 10.40 -5.33 -18.24
CA LEU A 128 9.60 -5.55 -19.43
C LEU A 128 10.49 -5.61 -20.68
N ASP A 129 10.18 -6.50 -21.62
CA ASP A 129 10.94 -6.64 -22.87
C ASP A 129 10.90 -5.33 -23.68
N GLN A 130 12.05 -4.87 -24.17
CA GLN A 130 12.18 -3.67 -24.99
C GLN A 130 11.33 -3.74 -26.26
N ALA A 131 11.16 -4.93 -26.82
CA ALA A 131 10.34 -5.17 -28.01
C ALA A 131 8.82 -5.08 -27.74
N THR A 132 8.40 -5.12 -26.47
CA THR A 132 6.96 -5.01 -26.12
C THR A 132 6.45 -3.65 -26.56
N GLN A 133 5.41 -3.57 -27.40
CA GLN A 133 4.84 -2.26 -27.71
C GLN A 133 4.25 -1.65 -26.43
N ILE A 134 4.58 -0.37 -26.20
CA ILE A 134 4.01 0.45 -25.14
C ILE A 134 3.34 1.61 -25.84
N ASP A 135 2.24 2.10 -25.28
CA ASP A 135 1.46 3.22 -25.80
C ASP A 135 0.60 2.93 -27.05
N ASP A 136 0.42 1.65 -27.44
CA ASP A 136 -0.69 1.24 -28.31
C ASP A 136 -2.01 1.14 -27.52
N TYR A 137 -3.14 1.13 -28.24
CA TYR A 137 -4.47 1.16 -27.63
C TYR A 137 -4.72 -0.08 -26.76
N GLU A 138 -4.40 -1.26 -27.26
CA GLU A 138 -4.61 -2.54 -26.60
C GLU A 138 -3.80 -2.66 -25.31
N THR A 139 -2.51 -2.31 -25.36
CA THR A 139 -1.63 -2.30 -24.17
C THR A 139 -2.10 -1.26 -23.16
N SER A 140 -2.56 -0.09 -23.62
CA SER A 140 -3.08 0.97 -22.75
C SER A 140 -4.34 0.55 -22.01
N ILE A 141 -5.30 -0.08 -22.70
CA ILE A 141 -6.52 -0.60 -22.08
C ILE A 141 -6.20 -1.72 -21.10
N ASN A 142 -5.27 -2.62 -21.43
CA ASN A 142 -4.83 -3.69 -20.53
C ASN A 142 -4.21 -3.13 -19.24
N PHE A 143 -3.36 -2.11 -19.36
CA PHE A 143 -2.77 -1.44 -18.22
C PHE A 143 -3.85 -0.74 -17.37
N LEU A 144 -4.71 0.06 -17.98
CA LEU A 144 -5.80 0.76 -17.27
C LEU A 144 -6.75 -0.20 -16.56
N MET A 145 -7.06 -1.35 -17.17
CA MET A 145 -7.85 -2.40 -16.53
C MET A 145 -7.12 -2.98 -15.30
N ALA A 146 -5.81 -3.26 -15.40
CA ALA A 146 -5.02 -3.73 -14.27
C ALA A 146 -4.96 -2.70 -13.13
N ILE A 147 -4.91 -1.40 -13.44
CA ILE A 147 -5.02 -0.32 -12.46
C ILE A 147 -6.42 -0.28 -11.85
N ALA A 148 -7.48 -0.35 -12.65
CA ALA A 148 -8.87 -0.32 -12.19
C ALA A 148 -9.18 -1.48 -11.25
N LEU A 149 -8.73 -2.70 -11.56
CA LEU A 149 -8.87 -3.87 -10.69
C LEU A 149 -8.20 -3.71 -9.32
N LYS A 150 -7.14 -2.89 -9.22
CA LYS A 150 -6.46 -2.61 -7.95
C LYS A 150 -7.05 -1.42 -7.21
N LYS A 151 -7.40 -0.34 -7.92
CA LYS A 151 -7.75 0.96 -7.32
C LYS A 151 -9.25 1.20 -7.30
N VAL A 152 -9.96 0.96 -8.40
CA VAL A 152 -11.42 1.18 -8.46
C VAL A 152 -12.15 0.07 -7.71
N ALA A 153 -11.78 -1.19 -7.91
CA ALA A 153 -12.45 -2.32 -7.25
C ALA A 153 -12.23 -2.36 -5.73
N SER A 154 -11.16 -1.72 -5.22
CA SER A 154 -10.88 -1.66 -3.78
C SER A 154 -11.58 -0.50 -3.07
N LEU A 155 -12.04 0.55 -3.79
CA LEU A 155 -12.73 1.69 -3.19
C LEU A 155 -13.93 1.30 -2.33
N PRO A 156 -14.88 0.46 -2.81
CA PRO A 156 -16.02 0.11 -1.98
C PRO A 156 -15.60 -0.76 -0.79
N PHE A 157 -14.54 -1.58 -0.93
CA PHE A 157 -14.01 -2.37 0.19
C PHE A 157 -13.41 -1.48 1.28
N ALA A 158 -12.57 -0.51 0.92
CA ALA A 158 -11.97 0.43 1.85
C ALA A 158 -13.04 1.28 2.57
N TYR A 159 -14.12 1.65 1.84
CA TYR A 159 -15.24 2.41 2.41
C TYR A 159 -16.03 1.59 3.44
N ILE A 160 -16.38 0.34 3.14
CA ILE A 160 -17.27 -0.42 4.02
C ILE A 160 -16.63 -0.84 5.34
N ILE A 161 -15.30 -0.98 5.43
CA ILE A 161 -14.66 -1.47 6.67
C ILE A 161 -14.87 -0.47 7.80
N ASP A 162 -14.60 0.81 7.58
CA ASP A 162 -14.83 1.80 8.63
C ASP A 162 -16.32 2.16 8.76
N LYS A 163 -17.12 2.09 7.69
CA LYS A 163 -18.59 2.18 7.81
C LYS A 163 -19.15 1.09 8.74
N TYR A 164 -18.63 -0.13 8.61
CA TYR A 164 -18.94 -1.26 9.48
C TYR A 164 -18.54 -0.98 10.93
N ARG A 165 -17.29 -0.56 11.16
CA ARG A 165 -16.77 -0.28 12.50
C ARG A 165 -17.46 0.90 13.17
N TRP A 166 -17.73 1.98 12.46
CA TRP A 166 -18.44 3.15 13.00
C TRP A 166 -19.82 2.78 13.49
N ALA A 167 -20.59 2.00 12.71
CA ALA A 167 -21.91 1.54 13.12
C ALA A 167 -21.89 0.61 14.35
N ILE A 168 -20.76 -0.08 14.60
CA ILE A 168 -20.56 -0.83 15.84
C ILE A 168 -20.19 0.11 16.99
N PHE A 169 -19.24 1.03 16.76
CA PHE A 169 -18.74 1.94 17.79
C PHE A 169 -19.80 2.94 18.27
N ASP A 170 -20.72 3.36 17.39
CA ASP A 170 -21.83 4.25 17.75
C ASP A 170 -23.06 3.52 18.29
N GLY A 171 -23.03 2.17 18.33
CA GLY A 171 -24.11 1.34 18.85
C GLY A 171 -25.28 1.10 17.88
N SER A 172 -25.19 1.55 16.62
CA SER A 172 -26.22 1.30 15.60
C SER A 172 -26.37 -0.19 15.23
N VAL A 173 -25.35 -1.00 15.51
CA VAL A 173 -25.31 -2.44 15.22
C VAL A 173 -24.97 -3.21 16.49
N ASP A 174 -25.91 -4.06 16.91
CA ASP A 174 -25.74 -4.94 18.06
C ASP A 174 -24.74 -6.08 17.76
N PRO A 175 -23.97 -6.58 18.75
CA PRO A 175 -23.12 -7.76 18.61
C PRO A 175 -23.79 -8.97 17.95
N SER A 176 -25.10 -9.18 18.16
CA SER A 176 -25.88 -10.25 17.52
C SER A 176 -26.10 -10.06 16.02
N GLN A 177 -25.59 -8.98 15.42
CA GLN A 177 -25.76 -8.65 14.01
C GLN A 177 -24.42 -8.33 13.31
N TYR A 178 -23.29 -8.57 13.97
CA TYR A 178 -21.98 -8.22 13.45
C TYR A 178 -21.69 -8.84 12.09
N ASN A 179 -22.01 -10.11 11.88
CA ASN A 179 -21.66 -10.78 10.64
C ASN A 179 -22.69 -10.52 9.54
N SER A 180 -23.99 -10.51 9.87
CA SER A 180 -25.05 -10.17 8.93
C SER A 180 -24.94 -8.73 8.43
N TYR A 181 -24.59 -7.77 9.30
CA TYR A 181 -24.36 -6.39 8.89
C TYR A 181 -23.14 -6.25 7.98
N TRP A 182 -22.05 -6.97 8.28
CA TRP A 182 -20.89 -7.05 7.38
C TRP A 182 -21.30 -7.52 5.98
N TRP A 183 -22.03 -8.62 5.86
CA TRP A 183 -22.47 -9.14 4.56
C TRP A 183 -23.53 -8.27 3.87
N LYS A 184 -24.36 -7.53 4.62
CA LYS A 184 -25.25 -6.50 4.09
C LYS A 184 -24.43 -5.42 3.36
N LEU A 185 -23.40 -4.88 4.01
CA LEU A 185 -22.52 -3.87 3.41
C LEU A 185 -21.74 -4.43 2.21
N ARG A 186 -21.20 -5.64 2.31
CA ARG A 186 -20.52 -6.33 1.21
C ARG A 186 -21.42 -6.48 -0.02
N LYS A 187 -22.69 -6.84 0.18
CA LYS A 187 -23.67 -6.96 -0.90
C LYS A 187 -24.02 -5.60 -1.50
N GLU A 188 -24.30 -4.61 -0.66
CA GLU A 188 -24.74 -3.27 -1.08
C GLU A 188 -23.65 -2.50 -1.85
N TYR A 189 -22.42 -2.47 -1.34
CA TYR A 189 -21.35 -1.64 -1.90
C TYR A 189 -20.43 -2.39 -2.86
N GLN A 190 -20.22 -3.69 -2.67
CA GLN A 190 -19.33 -4.49 -3.52
C GLN A 190 -20.07 -5.43 -4.47
N GLY A 191 -21.38 -5.64 -4.30
CA GLY A 191 -22.16 -6.53 -5.17
C GLY A 191 -21.82 -8.02 -5.01
N ILE A 192 -21.25 -8.42 -3.87
CA ILE A 192 -20.81 -9.80 -3.61
C ILE A 192 -21.61 -10.45 -2.47
N LYS A 193 -21.64 -11.78 -2.48
CA LYS A 193 -22.30 -12.61 -1.46
C LYS A 193 -21.32 -13.67 -0.93
N PRO A 194 -21.52 -14.21 0.28
CA PRO A 194 -20.71 -15.31 0.74
C PRO A 194 -20.99 -16.56 -0.13
N PRO A 195 -19.97 -17.38 -0.43
CA PRO A 195 -20.14 -18.59 -1.23
C PRO A 195 -20.85 -19.72 -0.47
N VAL A 196 -20.85 -19.64 0.87
CA VAL A 196 -21.51 -20.57 1.79
C VAL A 196 -22.37 -19.77 2.77
N GLU A 197 -23.36 -20.41 3.37
CA GLU A 197 -24.16 -19.78 4.40
C GLU A 197 -23.29 -19.37 5.60
N ARG A 198 -23.59 -18.19 6.16
CA ARG A 198 -22.89 -17.63 7.32
C ARG A 198 -23.89 -17.36 8.42
N SER A 199 -23.48 -17.57 9.66
CA SER A 199 -24.25 -17.23 10.86
C SER A 199 -23.50 -16.19 11.69
N GLU A 200 -24.08 -15.78 12.81
CA GLU A 200 -23.45 -14.89 13.80
C GLU A 200 -22.45 -15.65 14.71
N GLU A 201 -22.35 -16.98 14.58
CA GLU A 201 -21.22 -17.74 15.15
C GLU A 201 -19.91 -17.46 14.39
N ASN A 202 -20.01 -16.83 13.21
CA ASN A 202 -18.87 -16.42 12.42
C ASN A 202 -18.56 -14.94 12.64
N PHE A 203 -17.28 -14.59 12.60
CA PHE A 203 -16.82 -13.20 12.60
C PHE A 203 -15.90 -12.96 11.40
N ASP A 204 -16.49 -12.93 10.20
CA ASP A 204 -15.76 -12.72 8.95
C ASP A 204 -14.93 -11.43 8.89
N PRO A 205 -15.39 -10.26 9.39
CA PRO A 205 -14.56 -9.06 9.39
C PRO A 205 -13.31 -9.22 10.27
N GLY A 206 -13.31 -10.10 11.27
CA GLY A 206 -12.13 -10.42 12.09
C GLY A 206 -10.98 -11.06 11.30
N THR A 207 -11.23 -11.58 10.11
CA THR A 207 -10.18 -12.10 9.21
C THR A 207 -9.41 -10.99 8.49
N ILE A 208 -9.90 -9.76 8.54
CA ILE A 208 -9.24 -8.60 7.94
C ILE A 208 -8.23 -8.03 8.93
N TYR A 209 -6.95 -7.96 8.52
CA TYR A 209 -5.83 -7.51 9.37
C TYR A 209 -6.14 -6.19 10.10
N HIS A 210 -6.68 -5.20 9.39
CA HIS A 210 -6.99 -3.88 9.93
C HIS A 210 -8.08 -3.90 11.00
N VAL A 211 -9.07 -4.78 10.88
CA VAL A 211 -10.10 -4.96 11.91
C VAL A 211 -9.48 -5.62 13.14
N ALA A 212 -8.73 -6.71 12.94
CA ALA A 212 -8.09 -7.44 14.03
C ALA A 212 -6.99 -6.63 14.76
N SER A 213 -6.32 -5.72 14.05
CA SER A 213 -5.19 -4.92 14.56
C SER A 213 -5.58 -3.49 14.90
N HIS A 214 -6.87 -3.15 14.87
CA HIS A 214 -7.39 -1.82 15.19
C HIS A 214 -6.74 -0.67 14.38
N VAL A 215 -6.59 -0.87 13.07
CA VAL A 215 -6.09 0.15 12.14
C VAL A 215 -7.27 0.71 11.34
N ASP A 216 -7.45 2.03 11.26
CA ASP A 216 -8.48 2.65 10.42
C ASP A 216 -8.26 2.35 8.93
N CYS A 217 -9.35 2.07 8.20
CA CYS A 217 -9.32 1.80 6.77
C CYS A 217 -9.74 2.98 5.89
N SER A 218 -10.38 3.99 6.48
CA SER A 218 -10.76 5.25 5.83
C SER A 218 -9.55 5.98 5.25
N ARG A 219 -8.35 5.83 5.85
CA ARG A 219 -7.08 6.29 5.28
C ARG A 219 -6.85 5.76 3.86
N TYR A 220 -7.16 4.49 3.57
CA TYR A 220 -6.96 3.90 2.24
C TYR A 220 -7.97 4.45 1.23
N PHE A 221 -9.22 4.68 1.66
CA PHE A 221 -10.22 5.30 0.81
C PHE A 221 -9.80 6.71 0.39
N ALA A 222 -9.39 7.54 1.35
CA ALA A 222 -8.87 8.87 1.10
C ALA A 222 -7.61 8.83 0.22
N ALA A 223 -6.68 7.91 0.53
CA ALA A 223 -5.43 7.76 -0.21
C ALA A 223 -5.62 7.37 -1.67
N ILE A 224 -6.63 6.55 -2.00
CA ILE A 224 -6.96 6.25 -3.40
C ILE A 224 -7.35 7.51 -4.16
N ILE A 225 -8.06 8.45 -3.54
CA ILE A 225 -8.45 9.70 -4.20
C ILE A 225 -7.24 10.64 -4.30
N ILE A 226 -6.55 10.86 -3.17
CA ILE A 226 -5.44 11.80 -3.04
C ILE A 226 -4.27 11.39 -3.94
N GLN A 227 -3.95 10.09 -4.05
CA GLN A 227 -2.79 9.66 -4.83
C GLN A 227 -2.90 10.04 -6.32
N PHE A 228 -4.10 10.05 -6.90
CA PHE A 228 -4.32 10.48 -8.28
C PHE A 228 -4.29 12.02 -8.41
N GLN A 229 -4.69 12.75 -7.37
CA GLN A 229 -4.52 14.21 -7.32
C GLN A 229 -3.04 14.58 -7.27
N PHE A 230 -2.26 13.91 -6.42
CA PHE A 230 -0.80 14.06 -6.36
C PHE A 230 -0.15 13.68 -7.69
N HIS A 231 -0.47 12.49 -8.21
CA HIS A 231 0.11 12.00 -9.47
C HIS A 231 -0.16 12.99 -10.62
N ARG A 232 -1.41 13.46 -10.78
CA ARG A 232 -1.76 14.47 -11.78
C ARG A 232 -0.96 15.77 -11.61
N SER A 233 -0.77 16.23 -10.38
CA SER A 233 -0.08 17.48 -10.10
C SER A 233 1.42 17.37 -10.36
N LEU A 234 2.04 16.27 -9.91
CA LEU A 234 3.46 15.99 -10.14
C LEU A 234 3.77 15.82 -11.63
N CYS A 235 2.95 15.09 -12.39
CA CYS A 235 3.17 14.93 -13.83
C CYS A 235 3.13 16.28 -14.56
N LYS A 236 2.21 17.17 -14.19
CA LYS A 236 2.13 18.52 -14.77
C LYS A 236 3.31 19.42 -14.43
N GLU A 237 3.99 19.16 -13.31
CA GLU A 237 5.17 19.93 -12.92
C GLU A 237 6.40 19.47 -13.70
N VAL A 238 6.50 18.18 -14.00
CA VAL A 238 7.61 17.62 -14.80
C VAL A 238 7.49 17.96 -16.29
N ASP A 239 6.27 18.23 -16.78
CA ASP A 239 6.01 18.67 -18.16
C ASP A 239 6.26 20.18 -18.40
N GLN A 240 6.66 20.95 -17.36
CA GLN A 240 7.04 22.37 -17.45
C GLN A 240 8.55 22.55 -17.61
#